data_AF-A0A6J5K0M7-F1
#
_entry.id   AF-A0A6J5K0M7-F1
#
_cell.length_a   1.000
_cell.length_b   1.000
_cell.length_c   1.000
_cell.angle_alpha   90.00
_cell.angle_beta   90.00
_cell.angle_gamma   90.00
#
_symmetry.space_group_name_H-M   'P 1'
#
loop_
_entity.id
_entity.type
_entity.pdbx_description
1 polymer ?
#
loop_
_entity_poly.entity_id
_entity_poly.type
_entity_poly.pdbx_seq_one_letter_code
_entity_poly.pdbx_strand_id
1 'polypeptide(L)'
;MSEEYEVHGPHDHAVEHAGHHDADSFGSRMAVITAVLATIGALCAYQSGNSENLALYYKNEAAIKKTEAANQWSYYQAKGEKQNLAELGAALSEGNSEAHAKFVADVDKYKQQKEPIRAKAEAIEKEVLDNDAKSEALLHGHHRWAQATTLIQVAIALCAITLLTRKKWLRNLSFVVAAAGVATGALAFFSA
;
A
#
# COMPACT_ATOMS: atom_id res chain seq x y z
N MET A 1 -60.48 -35.75 26.93
CA MET A 1 -59.33 -34.92 26.50
C MET A 1 -59.46 -33.63 27.27
N SER A 2 -58.74 -33.52 28.39
CA SER A 2 -58.75 -32.34 29.26
C SER A 2 -57.92 -31.25 28.61
N GLU A 3 -58.54 -30.13 28.25
CA GLU A 3 -57.82 -28.93 27.84
C GLU A 3 -57.05 -28.40 29.04
N GLU A 4 -55.73 -28.47 28.97
CA GLU A 4 -54.81 -27.92 29.94
C GLU A 4 -54.85 -26.39 29.79
N TYR A 5 -55.57 -25.74 30.71
CA TYR A 5 -55.54 -24.29 30.85
C TYR A 5 -54.20 -23.88 31.45
N GLU A 6 -53.23 -23.62 30.57
CA GLU A 6 -51.93 -23.08 30.94
C GLU A 6 -52.11 -21.62 31.37
N VAL A 7 -52.29 -21.40 32.67
CA VAL A 7 -52.36 -20.06 33.26
C VAL A 7 -50.95 -19.49 33.23
N HIS A 8 -50.67 -18.67 32.22
CA HIS A 8 -49.41 -17.96 32.06
C HIS A 8 -49.16 -17.08 33.29
N GLY A 9 -47.99 -17.22 33.90
CA GLY A 9 -47.64 -16.45 35.09
C GLY A 9 -47.57 -14.95 34.77
N PRO A 10 -47.82 -14.05 35.74
CA PRO A 10 -47.69 -12.59 35.53
C PRO A 10 -46.30 -12.19 34.98
N HIS A 11 -45.29 -13.03 35.24
CA HIS A 11 -43.94 -12.87 34.73
C HIS A 11 -43.77 -13.27 33.26
N ASP A 12 -44.49 -14.27 32.74
CA ASP A 12 -44.45 -14.62 31.32
C ASP A 12 -45.09 -13.52 30.46
N HIS A 13 -46.21 -12.96 30.93
CA HIS A 13 -46.79 -11.78 30.31
C HIS A 13 -45.90 -10.54 30.39
N ALA A 14 -45.12 -10.36 31.46
CA ALA A 14 -44.16 -9.25 31.58
C ALA A 14 -42.95 -9.42 30.65
N VAL A 15 -42.49 -10.66 30.43
CA VAL A 15 -41.39 -10.98 29.51
C VAL A 15 -41.85 -10.87 28.05
N GLU A 16 -43.05 -11.34 27.72
CA GLU A 16 -43.65 -11.13 26.40
C GLU A 16 -43.92 -9.64 26.12
N HIS A 17 -44.47 -8.88 27.07
CA HIS A 17 -44.67 -7.45 26.86
C HIS A 17 -43.35 -6.65 26.82
N ALA A 18 -42.30 -7.07 27.53
CA ALA A 18 -40.97 -6.48 27.41
C ALA A 18 -40.28 -6.82 26.08
N GLY A 19 -40.55 -8.00 25.51
CA GLY A 19 -40.02 -8.43 24.21
C GLY A 19 -40.77 -7.86 23.01
N HIS A 20 -42.07 -7.58 23.14
CA HIS A 20 -42.93 -7.17 22.02
C HIS A 20 -43.21 -5.67 21.91
N HIS A 21 -42.99 -4.85 22.96
CA HIS A 21 -43.22 -3.39 22.89
C HIS A 21 -41.98 -2.53 22.60
N ASP A 22 -40.78 -3.08 22.64
CA ASP A 22 -39.56 -2.33 22.33
C ASP A 22 -38.64 -3.20 21.47
N ALA A 23 -39.00 -3.40 20.20
CA ALA A 23 -37.96 -3.54 19.18
C ALA A 23 -37.19 -2.21 19.19
N ASP A 24 -36.18 -2.11 20.08
CA ASP A 24 -35.49 -0.89 20.45
C ASP A 24 -35.12 -0.11 19.17
N SER A 25 -35.97 0.87 18.83
CA SER A 25 -35.88 1.58 17.56
C SER A 25 -34.55 2.34 17.48
N PHE A 26 -33.99 2.68 18.64
CA PHE A 26 -32.67 3.27 18.75
C PHE A 26 -31.57 2.24 18.47
N GLY A 27 -31.67 1.04 19.07
CA GLY A 27 -30.76 -0.07 18.83
C GLY A 27 -30.69 -0.48 17.35
N SER A 28 -31.86 -0.69 16.73
CA SER A 28 -31.96 -1.09 15.32
C SER A 28 -31.42 -0.01 14.36
N ARG A 29 -31.70 1.28 14.60
CA ARG A 29 -31.14 2.39 13.80
C ARG A 29 -29.62 2.46 13.89
N MET A 30 -29.05 2.32 15.08
CA MET A 30 -27.59 2.34 15.28
C MET A 30 -26.93 1.11 14.65
N ALA A 31 -27.58 -0.06 14.68
CA ALA A 31 -27.12 -1.25 13.98
C ALA A 31 -27.07 -1.05 12.46
N VAL A 32 -28.12 -0.48 11.86
CA VAL A 32 -28.15 -0.15 10.42
C VAL A 32 -27.06 0.86 10.04
N ILE A 33 -26.87 1.92 10.83
CA ILE A 33 -25.80 2.91 10.60
C ILE A 33 -24.43 2.22 10.65
N THR A 34 -24.21 1.34 11.62
CA THR A 34 -22.94 0.61 11.76
C THR A 34 -22.71 -0.32 10.57
N ALA A 35 -23.74 -1.01 10.08
CA ALA A 35 -23.66 -1.87 8.89
C ALA A 35 -23.30 -1.05 7.63
N VAL A 36 -23.92 0.11 7.44
CA VAL A 36 -23.61 1.00 6.31
C VAL A 36 -22.18 1.52 6.39
N LEU A 37 -21.75 2.00 7.57
CA LEU A 37 -20.37 2.45 7.80
C LEU A 37 -19.35 1.33 7.58
N ALA A 38 -19.66 0.10 8.01
CA ALA A 38 -18.80 -1.06 7.79
C ALA A 38 -18.66 -1.38 6.29
N THR A 39 -19.74 -1.27 5.53
CA THR A 39 -19.72 -1.52 4.07
C THR A 39 -18.88 -0.46 3.35
N ILE A 40 -19.05 0.82 3.71
CA ILE A 40 -18.23 1.92 3.16
C ILE A 40 -16.78 1.76 3.58
N GLY A 41 -16.52 1.42 4.84
CA GLY A 41 -15.18 1.16 5.37
C GLY A 41 -14.49 0.01 4.64
N ALA A 42 -15.21 -1.06 4.30
CA ALA A 42 -14.69 -2.18 3.52
C ALA A 42 -14.30 -1.76 2.09
N LEU A 43 -15.10 -0.90 1.44
CA LEU A 43 -14.77 -0.34 0.12
C LEU A 43 -13.52 0.55 0.18
N CYS A 44 -13.44 1.44 1.18
CA CYS A 44 -12.26 2.27 1.38
C CYS A 44 -11.00 1.42 1.67
N ALA A 45 -11.13 0.39 2.51
CA ALA A 45 -10.03 -0.51 2.83
C ALA A 45 -9.57 -1.32 1.60
N TYR A 46 -10.50 -1.78 0.77
CA TYR A 46 -10.17 -2.45 -0.49
C TYR A 46 -9.41 -1.53 -1.45
N GLN A 47 -9.89 -0.30 -1.64
CA GLN A 47 -9.23 0.67 -2.52
C GLN A 47 -7.85 1.07 -2.00
N SER A 48 -7.73 1.27 -0.67
CA SER A 48 -6.44 1.50 0.01
C SER A 48 -5.48 0.36 -0.26
N GLY A 49 -5.92 -0.88 -0.01
CA GLY A 49 -5.09 -2.07 -0.20
C GLY A 49 -4.69 -2.30 -1.65
N ASN A 50 -5.57 -2.02 -2.62
CA ASN A 50 -5.23 -2.13 -4.03
C ASN A 50 -4.17 -1.09 -4.45
N SER A 51 -4.29 0.16 -3.99
CA SER A 51 -3.29 1.22 -4.24
C SER A 51 -1.95 0.90 -3.59
N GLU A 52 -1.97 0.39 -2.36
CA GLU A 52 -0.76 -0.05 -1.64
C GLU A 52 -0.08 -1.21 -2.36
N ASN A 53 -0.84 -2.22 -2.79
CA ASN A 53 -0.30 -3.41 -3.43
C ASN A 53 0.33 -3.07 -4.80
N LEU A 54 -0.30 -2.18 -5.58
CA LEU A 54 0.28 -1.67 -6.83
C LEU A 54 1.54 -0.85 -6.58
N ALA A 55 1.54 0.05 -5.59
CA ALA A 55 2.72 0.81 -5.22
C ALA A 55 3.88 -0.10 -4.79
N LEU A 56 3.58 -1.12 -3.99
CA LEU A 56 4.54 -2.12 -3.51
C LEU A 56 5.08 -2.96 -4.68
N TYR A 57 4.24 -3.34 -5.62
CA TYR A 57 4.64 -4.02 -6.86
C TYR A 57 5.67 -3.19 -7.64
N TYR A 58 5.38 -1.93 -7.94
CA TYR A 58 6.32 -1.05 -8.65
C TYR A 58 7.63 -0.83 -7.88
N LYS A 59 7.56 -0.69 -6.55
CA LYS A 59 8.74 -0.52 -5.71
C LYS A 59 9.62 -1.78 -5.67
N ASN A 60 9.01 -2.97 -5.66
CA ASN A 60 9.74 -4.23 -5.73
C ASN A 60 10.40 -4.40 -7.11
N GLU A 61 9.69 -4.13 -8.20
CA GLU A 61 10.27 -4.12 -9.55
C GLU A 61 11.43 -3.12 -9.65
N ALA A 62 11.25 -1.89 -9.15
CA ALA A 62 12.32 -0.90 -9.09
C ALA A 62 13.53 -1.39 -8.28
N ALA A 63 13.32 -2.07 -7.15
CA ALA A 63 14.40 -2.64 -6.34
C ALA A 63 15.17 -3.77 -7.08
N ILE A 64 14.45 -4.65 -7.79
CA ILE A 64 15.05 -5.70 -8.63
C ILE A 64 15.89 -5.06 -9.74
N LYS A 65 15.31 -4.11 -10.48
CA LYS A 65 15.98 -3.39 -11.57
C LYS A 65 17.15 -2.56 -11.08
N LYS A 66 17.06 -1.95 -9.90
CA LYS A 66 18.17 -1.22 -9.26
C LYS A 66 19.33 -2.15 -8.92
N THR A 67 19.03 -3.37 -8.47
CA THR A 67 20.04 -4.40 -8.25
C THR A 67 20.65 -4.85 -9.58
N GLU A 68 19.85 -5.00 -10.64
CA GLU A 68 20.35 -5.31 -11.98
C GLU A 68 21.27 -4.22 -12.53
N ALA A 69 20.88 -2.94 -12.39
CA ALA A 69 21.71 -1.79 -12.76
C ALA A 69 23.03 -1.78 -11.98
N ALA A 70 22.98 -2.02 -10.66
CA ALA A 70 24.18 -2.12 -9.83
C ALA A 70 25.11 -3.24 -10.32
N ASN A 71 24.56 -4.42 -10.66
CA ASN A 71 25.34 -5.52 -11.23
C ASN A 71 25.98 -5.14 -12.58
N GLN A 72 25.27 -4.40 -13.44
CA GLN A 72 25.85 -3.90 -14.70
C GLN A 72 26.96 -2.87 -14.46
N TRP A 73 26.80 -1.97 -13.49
CA TRP A 73 27.83 -1.02 -13.10
C TRP A 73 29.06 -1.72 -12.51
N SER A 74 28.88 -2.73 -11.67
CA SER A 74 29.97 -3.57 -11.18
C SER A 74 30.68 -4.31 -12.32
N TYR A 75 29.93 -4.82 -13.32
CA TYR A 75 30.52 -5.44 -14.50
C TYR A 75 31.32 -4.43 -15.35
N TYR A 76 30.80 -3.22 -15.53
CA TYR A 76 31.49 -2.12 -16.19
C TYR A 76 32.79 -1.75 -15.44
N GLN A 77 32.73 -1.65 -14.11
CA GLN A 77 33.88 -1.35 -13.26
C GLN A 77 34.96 -2.44 -13.40
N ALA A 78 34.58 -3.71 -13.31
CA ALA A 78 35.50 -4.84 -13.48
C ALA A 78 36.18 -4.84 -14.87
N LYS A 79 35.47 -4.42 -15.92
CA LYS A 79 36.07 -4.22 -17.26
C LYS A 79 37.03 -3.02 -17.28
N GLY A 80 36.68 -1.95 -16.58
CA GLY A 80 37.56 -0.79 -16.38
C GLY A 80 38.85 -1.15 -15.66
N GLU A 81 38.79 -2.01 -14.63
CA GLU A 81 39.98 -2.52 -13.94
C GLU A 81 40.86 -3.34 -14.88
N LYS A 82 40.28 -4.24 -15.69
CA LYS A 82 41.04 -4.99 -16.71
C LYS A 82 41.69 -4.09 -17.76
N GLN A 83 40.98 -3.05 -18.18
CA GLN A 83 41.53 -2.03 -19.06
C GLN A 83 42.72 -1.32 -18.40
N ASN A 84 42.58 -0.87 -17.15
CA ASN A 84 43.64 -0.18 -16.42
C ASN A 84 44.88 -1.07 -16.22
N LEU A 85 44.68 -2.38 -15.97
CA LEU A 85 45.77 -3.36 -15.92
C LEU A 85 46.46 -3.55 -17.28
N ALA A 86 45.70 -3.56 -18.38
CA ALA A 86 46.26 -3.62 -19.73
C ALA A 86 47.01 -2.33 -20.09
N GLU A 87 46.51 -1.15 -19.70
CA GLU A 87 47.20 0.14 -19.87
C GLU A 87 48.51 0.18 -19.08
N LEU A 88 48.50 -0.30 -17.83
CA LEU A 88 49.71 -0.46 -17.02
C LEU A 88 50.69 -1.44 -17.68
N GLY A 89 50.21 -2.58 -18.18
CA GLY A 89 51.01 -3.56 -18.91
C GLY A 89 51.65 -2.98 -20.16
N ALA A 90 50.92 -2.18 -20.93
CA ALA A 90 51.42 -1.46 -22.10
C ALA A 90 52.49 -0.42 -21.72
N ALA A 91 52.29 0.32 -20.62
CA ALA A 91 53.23 1.34 -20.15
C ALA A 91 54.53 0.76 -19.59
N LEU A 92 54.48 -0.46 -19.02
CA LEU A 92 55.63 -1.16 -18.44
C LEU A 92 56.38 -2.03 -19.47
N SER A 93 55.80 -2.31 -20.63
CA SER A 93 56.44 -3.12 -21.67
C SER A 93 57.36 -2.28 -22.54
N GLU A 94 58.46 -2.90 -23.00
CA GLU A 94 59.38 -2.25 -23.93
C GLU A 94 58.64 -1.87 -25.23
N GLY A 95 58.88 -0.63 -25.69
CA GLY A 95 58.29 -0.11 -26.92
C GLY A 95 58.63 -1.00 -28.12
N ASN A 96 57.64 -1.28 -28.97
CA ASN A 96 57.71 -2.22 -30.11
C ASN A 96 57.85 -3.73 -29.77
N SER A 97 57.70 -4.15 -28.51
CA SER A 97 57.57 -5.57 -28.21
C SER A 97 56.18 -6.12 -28.61
N GLU A 98 56.11 -7.41 -28.96
CA GLU A 98 54.85 -8.10 -29.23
C GLU A 98 53.87 -8.04 -28.04
N ALA A 99 54.41 -8.02 -26.82
CA ALA A 99 53.64 -7.84 -25.59
C ALA A 99 52.97 -6.45 -25.52
N HIS A 100 53.67 -5.38 -25.92
CA HIS A 100 53.12 -4.03 -25.97
C HIS A 100 51.95 -3.94 -26.96
N ALA A 101 52.12 -4.48 -28.17
CA ALA A 101 51.05 -4.51 -29.18
C ALA A 101 49.80 -5.28 -28.70
N LYS A 102 50.00 -6.39 -27.98
CA LYS A 102 48.91 -7.17 -27.37
C LYS A 102 48.16 -6.39 -26.30
N PHE A 103 48.87 -5.69 -25.42
CA PHE A 103 48.23 -4.88 -24.38
C PHE A 103 47.43 -3.71 -24.97
N VAL A 104 47.95 -3.03 -25.99
CA VAL A 104 47.21 -1.96 -26.69
C VAL A 104 45.93 -2.49 -27.33
N ALA A 105 46.00 -3.66 -27.98
CA ALA A 105 44.81 -4.32 -28.55
C ALA A 105 43.77 -4.70 -27.47
N ASP A 106 44.22 -5.19 -26.31
CA ASP A 106 43.33 -5.51 -25.18
C ASP A 106 42.68 -4.24 -24.58
N VAL A 107 43.39 -3.12 -24.52
CA VAL A 107 42.84 -1.81 -24.10
C VAL A 107 41.70 -1.38 -25.02
N ASP A 108 41.91 -1.40 -26.34
CA ASP A 108 40.89 -1.01 -27.31
C ASP A 108 39.68 -1.95 -27.27
N LYS A 109 39.93 -3.27 -27.13
CA LYS A 109 38.88 -4.26 -26.93
C LYS A 109 38.04 -3.97 -25.69
N TYR A 110 38.65 -3.67 -24.55
CA TYR A 110 37.91 -3.36 -23.32
C TYR A 110 37.17 -2.03 -23.40
N LYS A 111 37.74 -1.00 -24.04
CA LYS A 111 37.04 0.26 -24.32
C LYS A 111 35.77 0.03 -25.14
N GLN A 112 35.85 -0.73 -26.24
CA GLN A 112 34.69 -1.05 -27.07
C GLN A 112 33.64 -1.89 -26.34
N GLN A 113 34.04 -2.77 -25.41
CA GLN A 113 33.12 -3.57 -24.61
C GLN A 113 32.41 -2.77 -23.51
N LYS A 114 33.03 -1.69 -23.01
CA LYS A 114 32.51 -0.89 -21.89
C LYS A 114 31.31 -0.02 -22.28
N GLU A 115 31.32 0.58 -23.46
CA GLU A 115 30.22 1.42 -23.98
C GLU A 115 28.85 0.72 -23.96
N PRO A 116 28.67 -0.49 -24.53
CA PRO A 116 27.37 -1.16 -24.50
C PRO A 116 26.95 -1.60 -23.09
N ILE A 117 27.90 -1.84 -22.18
CA ILE A 117 27.57 -2.18 -20.78
C ILE A 117 27.05 -0.93 -20.05
N ARG A 118 27.71 0.21 -20.26
CA ARG A 118 27.28 1.51 -19.73
C ARG A 118 25.88 1.88 -20.24
N ALA A 119 25.66 1.78 -21.55
CA ALA A 119 24.36 2.07 -22.14
C ALA A 119 23.24 1.20 -21.57
N LYS A 120 23.52 -0.09 -21.30
CA LYS A 120 22.57 -0.99 -20.62
C LYS A 120 22.31 -0.56 -19.17
N ALA A 121 23.35 -0.23 -18.41
CA ALA A 121 23.19 0.24 -17.03
C ALA A 121 22.33 1.51 -16.96
N GLU A 122 22.62 2.51 -17.80
CA GLU A 122 21.86 3.76 -17.88
C GLU A 122 20.41 3.54 -18.35
N ALA A 123 20.17 2.57 -19.23
CA ALA A 123 18.81 2.22 -19.66
C ALA A 123 17.99 1.62 -18.50
N ILE A 124 18.60 0.73 -17.71
CA ILE A 124 17.94 0.14 -16.54
C ILE A 124 17.70 1.20 -15.46
N GLU A 125 18.64 2.12 -15.23
CA GLU A 125 18.43 3.23 -14.28
C GLU A 125 17.26 4.13 -14.65
N LYS A 126 17.05 4.41 -15.94
CA LYS A 126 15.86 5.15 -16.39
C LYS A 126 14.56 4.40 -16.07
N GLU A 127 14.54 3.09 -16.25
CA GLU A 127 13.39 2.25 -15.92
C GLU A 127 13.12 2.24 -14.40
N VAL A 128 14.18 2.22 -13.58
CA VAL A 128 14.07 2.34 -12.11
C VAL A 128 13.44 3.67 -11.73
N LEU A 129 13.90 4.79 -12.29
CA LEU A 129 13.38 6.12 -11.99
C LEU A 129 11.90 6.27 -12.38
N ASP A 130 11.49 5.73 -13.53
CA ASP A 130 10.10 5.75 -13.97
C ASP A 130 9.19 4.90 -13.07
N ASN A 131 9.67 3.72 -12.63
CA ASN A 131 8.93 2.86 -11.70
C ASN A 131 8.85 3.44 -10.28
N ASP A 132 9.92 4.06 -9.78
CA ASP A 132 9.92 4.75 -8.48
C ASP A 132 8.93 5.94 -8.51
N ALA A 133 8.93 6.74 -9.59
CA ALA A 133 8.00 7.86 -9.74
C ALA A 133 6.54 7.39 -9.76
N LYS A 134 6.23 6.28 -10.46
CA LYS A 134 4.89 5.67 -10.46
C LYS A 134 4.49 5.14 -9.08
N SER A 135 5.42 4.49 -8.36
CA SER A 135 5.17 4.01 -7.01
C SER A 135 4.85 5.15 -6.04
N GLU A 136 5.63 6.24 -6.09
CA GLU A 136 5.45 7.41 -5.23
C GLU A 136 4.10 8.11 -5.47
N ALA A 137 3.72 8.27 -6.74
CA ALA A 137 2.41 8.81 -7.10
C ALA A 137 1.24 7.98 -6.53
N LEU A 138 1.35 6.64 -6.57
CA LEU A 138 0.35 5.73 -6.01
C LEU A 138 0.34 5.74 -4.47
N LEU A 139 1.50 5.92 -3.82
CA LEU A 139 1.59 6.03 -2.35
C LEU A 139 0.95 7.31 -1.81
N HIS A 140 1.02 8.42 -2.56
CA HIS A 140 0.33 9.65 -2.17
C HIS A 140 -1.19 9.47 -2.08
N GLY A 141 -1.79 8.71 -3.01
CA GLY A 141 -3.19 8.33 -2.95
C GLY A 141 -3.48 7.44 -1.74
N HIS A 142 -2.63 6.44 -1.48
CA HIS A 142 -2.79 5.48 -0.39
C HIS A 142 -2.94 6.14 0.99
N HIS A 143 -2.15 7.18 1.29
CA HIS A 143 -2.21 7.85 2.59
C HIS A 143 -3.60 8.41 2.92
N ARG A 144 -4.34 8.87 1.90
CA ARG A 144 -5.66 9.47 2.04
C ARG A 144 -6.74 8.42 2.28
N TRP A 145 -6.63 7.29 1.59
CA TRP A 145 -7.50 6.11 1.81
C TRP A 145 -7.31 5.50 3.20
N ALA A 146 -6.06 5.45 3.69
CA ALA A 146 -5.75 5.00 5.05
C ALA A 146 -6.36 5.92 6.12
N GLN A 147 -6.25 7.25 5.95
CA GLN A 147 -6.89 8.23 6.84
C GLN A 147 -8.42 8.09 6.85
N ALA A 148 -9.06 7.91 5.70
CA ALA A 148 -10.50 7.70 5.64
C ALA A 148 -10.93 6.40 6.36
N THR A 149 -10.19 5.31 6.17
CA THR A 149 -10.49 4.01 6.79
C THR A 149 -10.41 4.07 8.32
N THR A 150 -9.37 4.73 8.86
CA THR A 150 -9.21 4.90 10.31
C THR A 150 -10.32 5.75 10.93
N LEU A 151 -10.75 6.84 10.27
CA LEU A 151 -11.88 7.65 10.73
C LEU A 151 -13.19 6.85 10.76
N ILE A 152 -13.43 5.99 9.76
CA ILE A 152 -14.62 5.12 9.73
C ILE A 152 -14.59 4.10 10.88
N GLN A 153 -13.42 3.52 11.20
CA GLN A 153 -13.29 2.60 12.33
C GLN A 153 -13.56 3.30 13.68
N VAL A 154 -13.07 4.53 13.86
CA VAL A 154 -13.38 5.34 15.05
C VAL A 154 -14.89 5.64 15.12
N ALA A 155 -15.55 5.92 13.99
CA ALA A 155 -16.99 6.14 13.93
C ALA A 155 -17.79 4.90 14.37
N ILE A 156 -17.38 3.70 13.92
CA ILE A 156 -17.99 2.43 14.31
C ILE A 156 -17.82 2.16 15.81
N ALA A 157 -16.62 2.39 16.36
CA ALA A 157 -16.37 2.23 17.79
C ALA A 157 -17.22 3.19 18.63
N LEU A 158 -17.36 4.45 18.21
CA LEU A 158 -18.24 5.42 18.86
C LEU A 158 -19.71 5.02 18.76
N CYS A 159 -20.16 4.44 17.64
CA CYS A 159 -21.51 3.90 17.50
C CYS A 159 -21.78 2.77 18.51
N ALA A 160 -20.83 1.85 18.68
CA ALA A 160 -20.93 0.76 19.67
C ALA A 160 -20.98 1.28 21.12
N ILE A 161 -20.12 2.24 21.49
CA ILE A 161 -20.14 2.86 22.81
C ILE A 161 -21.46 3.59 23.06
N THR A 162 -21.97 4.28 22.05
CA THR A 162 -23.25 5.01 22.11
C THR A 162 -24.43 4.07 22.32
N LEU A 163 -24.42 2.90 21.66
CA LEU A 163 -25.40 1.84 21.87
C LEU A 163 -25.44 1.36 23.32
N LEU A 164 -24.27 1.12 23.93
CA LEU A 164 -24.18 0.64 25.31
C LEU A 164 -24.52 1.71 26.35
N THR A 165 -24.13 2.96 26.11
CA THR A 165 -24.28 4.05 27.09
C THR A 165 -25.61 4.79 26.99
N ARG A 166 -26.34 4.67 25.86
CA ARG A 166 -27.60 5.37 25.55
C ARG A 166 -27.59 6.89 25.81
N LYS A 167 -26.41 7.53 25.85
CA LYS A 167 -26.26 8.97 26.10
C LYS A 167 -26.52 9.81 24.84
N LYS A 168 -27.42 10.80 24.94
CA LYS A 168 -27.82 11.66 23.80
C LYS A 168 -26.67 12.50 23.21
N TRP A 169 -25.70 12.94 24.02
CA TRP A 169 -24.53 13.69 23.53
C TRP A 169 -23.58 12.81 22.70
N LEU A 170 -23.35 11.56 23.14
CA LEU A 170 -22.57 10.55 22.43
C LEU A 170 -23.18 10.21 21.07
N ARG A 171 -24.51 10.16 20.98
CA ARG A 171 -25.24 10.01 19.70
C ARG A 171 -24.96 11.15 18.72
N ASN A 172 -24.98 12.39 19.17
CA ASN A 172 -24.70 13.52 18.28
C ASN A 172 -23.23 13.50 17.83
N LEU A 173 -22.31 13.12 18.72
CA LEU A 173 -20.91 12.93 18.39
C LEU A 173 -20.71 11.81 17.36
N SER A 174 -21.39 10.66 17.50
CA SER A 174 -21.27 9.55 16.55
C SER A 174 -21.76 9.94 15.15
N PHE A 175 -22.84 10.72 15.05
CA PHE A 175 -23.32 11.23 13.77
C PHE A 175 -22.34 12.21 13.10
N VAL A 176 -21.74 13.13 13.88
CA VAL A 176 -20.74 14.07 13.36
C VAL A 176 -19.51 13.32 12.85
N VAL A 177 -19.02 12.33 13.61
CA VAL A 177 -17.85 11.54 13.21
C VAL A 177 -18.17 10.63 12.02
N ALA A 178 -19.37 10.04 11.96
CA ALA A 178 -19.82 9.26 10.81
C ALA A 178 -19.90 10.12 9.53
N ALA A 179 -20.50 11.30 9.61
CA ALA A 179 -20.58 12.24 8.50
C ALA A 179 -19.19 12.72 8.05
N ALA A 180 -18.30 13.01 9.00
CA ALA A 180 -16.91 13.38 8.71
C ALA A 180 -16.12 12.22 8.05
N GLY A 181 -16.34 10.98 8.48
CA GLY A 181 -15.74 9.78 7.86
C GLY A 181 -16.20 9.59 6.42
N VAL A 182 -17.52 9.68 6.17
CA VAL A 182 -18.08 9.59 4.81
C VAL A 182 -17.59 10.75 3.93
N ALA A 183 -17.56 11.98 4.45
CA ALA A 183 -17.06 13.14 3.72
C ALA A 183 -15.57 13.01 3.36
N THR A 184 -14.74 12.55 4.30
CA THR A 184 -13.31 12.31 4.04
C THR A 184 -13.11 11.18 3.03
N GLY A 185 -13.91 10.11 3.10
CA GLY A 185 -13.90 9.03 2.12
C GLY A 185 -14.32 9.48 0.71
N ALA A 186 -15.36 10.32 0.62
CA ALA A 186 -15.79 10.92 -0.65
C ALA A 186 -14.73 11.87 -1.22
N LEU A 187 -14.12 12.71 -0.37
CA LEU A 187 -13.02 13.58 -0.78
C LEU A 187 -11.84 12.76 -1.28
N ALA A 188 -11.45 11.67 -0.60
CA ALA A 188 -10.41 10.76 -1.06
C ALA A 188 -10.75 10.14 -2.42
N PHE A 189 -12.02 9.78 -2.68
CA PHE A 189 -12.47 9.27 -3.98
C PHE A 189 -12.36 10.29 -5.12
N PHE A 190 -12.69 11.57 -4.86
CA PHE A 190 -12.65 12.61 -5.90
C PHE A 190 -11.26 13.19 -6.17
N SER A 191 -10.26 12.77 -5.42
CA SER A 191 -8.92 13.36 -5.47
C SER A 191 -7.79 12.34 -5.46
N ALA A 192 -8.15 11.06 -5.52
CA ALA A 192 -7.33 9.97 -6.04
C ALA A 192 -7.42 9.96 -7.57
#